data_AF-A0A150TY08-F1
#
_entry.id   AF-A0A150TY08-F1
#
_cell.length_a   1.000
_cell.length_b   1.000
_cell.length_c   1.000
_cell.angle_alpha   90.00
_cell.angle_beta   90.00
_cell.angle_gamma   90.00
#
_symmetry.space_group_name_H-M   'P 1'
#
loop_
_entity.id
_entity.type
_entity.pdbx_description
1 polymer ?
#
loop_
_entity_poly.entity_id
_entity_poly.type
_entity_poly.pdbx_seq_one_letter_code
_entity_poly.pdbx_strand_id
1 'polypeptide(L)'
;MAINEHARIRLAIIQQKYGKRLAQGASGADAADRRGRFKSDFRRILADIFVPTFKAIGDELAASGHACRIEHDVGEQTPCIELHVLLRGVPADANNLIRLFYNAEAEGDGEVIAEVNVHQTLTELTRFRVLSRITQEVAEQMCVDAIEHIFAVNAR
;
A
#
# COMPACT_ATOMS: atom_id res chain seq x y z
N MET A 1 -15.75 -52.56 6.54
CA MET A 1 -16.09 -52.58 5.10
C MET A 1 -14.99 -51.86 4.34
N ALA A 2 -14.45 -52.46 3.27
CA ALA A 2 -13.40 -51.83 2.47
C ALA A 2 -14.01 -50.72 1.60
N ILE A 3 -13.36 -49.56 1.55
CA ILE A 3 -13.77 -48.42 0.73
C ILE A 3 -13.63 -48.83 -0.75
N ASN A 4 -14.68 -48.60 -1.55
CA ASN A 4 -14.69 -48.95 -2.98
C ASN A 4 -13.54 -48.24 -3.74
N GLU A 5 -12.92 -48.93 -4.68
CA GLU A 5 -11.81 -48.51 -5.56
C GLU A 5 -12.00 -47.07 -6.09
N HIS A 6 -13.21 -46.75 -6.55
CA HIS A 6 -13.52 -45.41 -7.09
C HIS A 6 -13.39 -44.30 -6.05
N ALA A 7 -13.79 -44.57 -4.80
CA ALA A 7 -13.61 -43.64 -3.69
C ALA A 7 -12.14 -43.53 -3.28
N ARG A 8 -11.37 -44.62 -3.36
CA ARG A 8 -9.91 -44.60 -3.12
C ARG A 8 -9.18 -43.71 -4.13
N ILE A 9 -9.52 -43.82 -5.42
CA ILE A 9 -8.93 -42.98 -6.49
C ILE A 9 -9.28 -41.51 -6.29
N ARG A 10 -10.56 -41.19 -5.99
CA ARG A 10 -10.98 -39.81 -5.71
C ARG A 10 -10.26 -39.22 -4.51
N LEU A 11 -10.06 -40.00 -3.44
CA LEU A 11 -9.32 -39.57 -2.26
C LEU A 11 -7.84 -39.33 -2.58
N ALA A 12 -7.21 -40.18 -3.39
CA ALA A 12 -5.83 -39.98 -3.84
C ALA A 12 -5.68 -38.68 -4.66
N ILE A 13 -6.63 -38.38 -5.55
CA ILE A 13 -6.65 -37.13 -6.33
C ILE A 13 -6.84 -35.91 -5.40
N ILE A 14 -7.74 -36.00 -4.41
CA ILE A 14 -7.96 -34.94 -3.42
C ILE A 14 -6.69 -34.72 -2.58
N GLN A 15 -6.05 -35.78 -2.09
CA GLN A 15 -4.78 -35.68 -1.35
C GLN A 15 -3.64 -35.14 -2.21
N GLN A 16 -3.56 -35.49 -3.49
CA GLN A 16 -2.53 -34.95 -4.38
C GLN A 16 -2.75 -33.46 -4.67
N LYS A 17 -4.01 -33.04 -4.83
CA LYS A 17 -4.39 -31.67 -5.19
C LYS A 17 -4.42 -30.71 -4.00
N TYR A 18 -4.85 -31.18 -2.83
CA TYR A 18 -5.03 -30.36 -1.63
C TYR A 18 -4.09 -30.75 -0.49
N GLY A 19 -3.58 -31.99 -0.45
CA GLY A 19 -2.66 -32.43 0.60
C GLY A 19 -1.32 -31.68 0.58
N LYS A 20 -0.80 -31.30 -0.60
CA LYS A 20 0.37 -30.41 -0.68
C LYS A 20 0.09 -29.00 -0.13
N ARG A 21 -1.12 -28.47 -0.37
CA ARG A 21 -1.54 -27.15 0.14
C ARG A 21 -1.83 -27.17 1.64
N LEU A 22 -2.31 -28.29 2.18
CA LEU A 22 -2.51 -28.52 3.61
C LEU A 22 -1.19 -28.77 4.34
N ALA A 23 -0.23 -29.46 3.71
CA ALA A 23 1.12 -29.67 4.27
C ALA A 23 1.99 -28.40 4.26
N GLN A 24 1.74 -27.46 3.34
CA GLN A 24 2.34 -26.11 3.32
C GLN A 24 1.64 -25.12 4.26
N GLY A 25 0.59 -25.54 4.97
CA GLY A 25 -0.24 -24.67 5.80
C GLY A 25 0.33 -24.31 7.17
N ALA A 26 1.54 -24.75 7.55
CA ALA A 26 2.03 -24.57 8.91
C ALA A 26 3.57 -24.58 9.05
N SER A 27 4.30 -23.85 8.20
CA SER A 27 5.70 -23.53 8.46
C SER A 27 5.89 -22.02 8.56
N GLY A 28 6.46 -21.54 9.66
CA GLY A 28 6.78 -20.11 9.84
C GLY A 28 7.70 -19.55 8.74
N ALA A 29 8.46 -20.42 8.06
CA ALA A 29 9.27 -20.06 6.90
C ALA A 29 8.40 -19.61 5.70
N ASP A 30 7.26 -20.25 5.45
CA ASP A 30 6.34 -19.86 4.34
C ASP A 30 5.66 -18.51 4.62
N ALA A 31 5.41 -18.18 5.88
CA ALA A 31 4.85 -16.88 6.26
C ALA A 31 5.88 -15.74 6.11
N ALA A 32 7.12 -15.97 6.55
CA ALA A 32 8.22 -15.02 6.35
C ALA A 32 8.48 -14.77 4.85
N ASP A 33 8.48 -15.83 4.04
CA ASP A 33 8.64 -15.75 2.59
C ASP A 33 7.50 -14.99 1.91
N ARG A 34 6.24 -15.20 2.32
CA ARG A 34 5.09 -14.45 1.79
C ARG A 34 5.15 -12.97 2.15
N ARG A 35 5.48 -12.63 3.40
CA ARG A 35 5.71 -11.23 3.82
C ARG A 35 6.84 -10.58 3.04
N GLY A 36 7.94 -11.31 2.82
CA GLY A 36 9.07 -10.85 2.00
C GLY A 36 8.65 -10.54 0.55
N ARG A 37 7.84 -11.40 -0.06
CA ARG A 37 7.26 -11.17 -1.40
C ARG A 37 6.32 -9.97 -1.41
N PHE A 38 5.39 -9.89 -0.46
CA PHE A 38 4.47 -8.75 -0.33
C PHE A 38 5.23 -7.42 -0.23
N LYS A 39 6.24 -7.36 0.65
CA LYS A 39 7.10 -6.17 0.81
C LYS A 39 7.83 -5.81 -0.49
N SER A 40 8.31 -6.80 -1.23
CA SER A 40 9.03 -6.60 -2.50
C SER A 40 8.09 -6.12 -3.62
N ASP A 41 6.89 -6.69 -3.71
CA ASP A 41 5.88 -6.29 -4.69
C ASP A 41 5.35 -4.89 -4.38
N PHE A 42 5.19 -4.55 -3.10
CA PHE A 42 4.81 -3.19 -2.72
C PHE A 42 5.90 -2.18 -3.09
N ARG A 43 7.20 -2.49 -2.93
CA ARG A 43 8.28 -1.62 -3.44
C ARG A 43 8.19 -1.38 -4.95
N ARG A 44 7.84 -2.40 -5.73
CA ARG A 44 7.61 -2.24 -7.17
C ARG A 44 6.44 -1.30 -7.44
N ILE A 45 5.33 -1.47 -6.74
CA ILE A 45 4.18 -0.56 -6.82
C ILE A 45 4.57 0.88 -6.48
N LEU A 46 5.40 1.10 -5.47
CA LEU A 46 5.90 2.45 -5.16
C LEU A 46 6.67 3.04 -6.34
N ALA A 47 7.58 2.26 -6.94
CA ALA A 47 8.41 2.72 -8.05
C ALA A 47 7.64 2.90 -9.36
N ASP A 48 6.73 1.98 -9.68
CA ASP A 48 6.06 1.88 -10.97
C ASP A 48 4.76 2.68 -11.02
N ILE A 49 4.12 2.93 -9.87
CA ILE A 49 2.84 3.65 -9.77
C ILE A 49 3.01 4.96 -9.01
N PHE A 50 3.37 4.92 -7.72
CA PHE A 50 3.31 6.12 -6.88
C PHE A 50 4.36 7.17 -7.22
N VAL A 51 5.59 6.77 -7.55
CA VAL A 51 6.63 7.74 -7.94
C VAL A 51 6.21 8.52 -9.20
N PRO A 52 5.77 7.88 -10.29
CA PRO A 52 5.21 8.61 -11.44
C PRO A 52 4.01 9.48 -11.08
N THR A 53 3.04 8.95 -10.32
CA THR A 53 1.83 9.71 -9.92
C THR A 53 2.20 10.96 -9.10
N PHE A 54 3.08 10.83 -8.11
CA PHE A 54 3.53 11.95 -7.29
C PHE A 54 4.33 12.99 -8.08
N LYS A 55 5.13 12.56 -9.06
CA LYS A 55 5.83 13.49 -9.96
C LYS A 55 4.85 14.28 -10.83
N ALA A 56 3.88 13.61 -11.46
CA ALA A 56 2.87 14.27 -12.28
C ALA A 56 2.06 15.28 -11.47
N ILE A 57 1.62 14.89 -10.26
CA ILE A 57 0.97 15.79 -9.30
C ILE A 57 1.88 16.98 -8.94
N GLY A 58 3.16 16.71 -8.69
CA GLY A 58 4.14 17.73 -8.37
C GLY A 58 4.29 18.77 -9.48
N ASP A 59 4.31 18.32 -10.74
CA ASP A 59 4.38 19.19 -11.91
C ASP A 59 3.12 20.08 -12.02
N GLU A 60 1.92 19.53 -11.80
CA GLU A 60 0.66 20.29 -11.77
C GLU A 60 0.60 21.31 -10.62
N LEU A 61 1.06 20.92 -9.42
CA LEU A 61 1.19 21.82 -8.27
C LEU A 61 2.17 22.97 -8.58
N ALA A 62 3.31 22.65 -9.18
CA ALA A 62 4.32 23.63 -9.58
C ALA A 62 3.79 24.62 -10.62
N ALA A 63 2.99 24.17 -11.59
CA ALA A 63 2.33 25.04 -12.57
C ALA A 63 1.41 26.08 -11.90
N SER A 64 0.86 25.76 -10.72
CA SER A 64 0.03 26.66 -9.90
C SER A 64 0.83 27.47 -8.86
N GLY A 65 2.16 27.35 -8.85
CA GLY A 65 3.06 28.07 -7.94
C GLY A 65 3.21 27.44 -6.56
N HIS A 66 2.82 26.17 -6.40
CA HIS A 66 3.10 25.36 -5.21
C HIS A 66 4.38 24.56 -5.41
N ALA A 67 4.83 23.87 -4.35
CA ALA A 67 5.93 22.93 -4.45
C ALA A 67 5.57 21.61 -3.79
N CYS A 68 6.34 20.57 -4.08
CA CYS A 68 6.24 19.31 -3.38
C CYS A 68 7.62 18.70 -3.16
N ARG A 69 7.71 17.79 -2.19
CA ARG A 69 8.89 16.96 -1.95
C ARG A 69 8.46 15.51 -1.79
N ILE A 70 9.13 14.61 -2.48
CA ILE A 70 8.87 13.17 -2.38
C ILE A 70 10.00 12.55 -1.55
N GLU A 71 9.63 11.78 -0.52
CA GLU A 71 10.58 11.08 0.34
C GLU A 71 10.28 9.58 0.39
N HIS A 72 11.32 8.78 0.54
CA HIS A 72 11.26 7.32 0.55
C HIS A 72 11.88 6.78 1.82
N ASP A 73 11.21 5.81 2.46
CA ASP A 73 11.74 5.08 3.61
C ASP A 73 12.26 5.98 4.76
N VAL A 74 11.65 7.16 4.95
CA VAL A 74 12.04 8.16 5.97
C VAL A 74 11.42 7.91 7.36
N GLY A 75 10.55 6.91 7.51
CA GLY A 75 9.89 6.55 8.77
C GLY A 75 10.19 5.14 9.27
N GLU A 76 9.66 4.80 10.45
CA GLU A 76 9.87 3.47 11.08
C GLU A 76 9.26 2.32 10.27
N GLN A 77 8.17 2.61 9.56
CA GLN A 77 7.44 1.64 8.75
C GLN A 77 7.95 1.65 7.32
N THR A 78 8.73 0.63 6.96
CA THR A 78 9.32 0.48 5.61
C THR A 78 8.84 -0.80 4.90
N PRO A 79 8.63 -0.76 3.58
CA PRO A 79 8.81 0.39 2.70
C PRO A 79 7.73 1.45 2.90
N CYS A 80 8.07 2.71 2.62
CA CYS A 80 7.12 3.81 2.55
C CYS A 80 7.50 4.84 1.48
N ILE A 81 6.51 5.64 1.10
CA ILE A 81 6.68 6.85 0.30
C ILE A 81 5.83 7.97 0.91
N GLU A 82 6.34 9.19 0.87
CA GLU A 82 5.67 10.39 1.34
C GLU A 82 5.71 11.46 0.26
N LEU A 83 4.56 12.12 0.03
CA LEU A 83 4.44 13.34 -0.76
C LEU A 83 4.14 14.49 0.21
N HIS A 84 5.13 15.34 0.43
CA HIS A 84 5.01 16.56 1.20
C HIS A 84 4.53 17.69 0.28
N VAL A 85 3.40 18.30 0.61
CA VAL A 85 2.76 19.36 -0.20
C VAL A 85 3.08 20.72 0.42
N LEU A 86 3.82 21.55 -0.33
CA LEU A 86 4.26 22.88 0.10
C LEU A 86 3.39 23.92 -0.59
N LEU A 87 2.29 24.29 0.08
CA LEU A 87 1.35 25.26 -0.44
C LEU A 87 1.91 26.70 -0.36
N ARG A 88 1.57 27.49 -1.37
CA ARG A 88 1.99 28.88 -1.45
C ARG A 88 1.17 29.69 -0.45
N GLY A 89 1.85 30.46 0.40
CA GLY A 89 1.19 31.25 1.44
C GLY A 89 0.89 30.47 2.73
N VAL A 90 1.23 29.18 2.77
CA VAL A 90 1.18 28.36 3.98
C VAL A 90 2.60 28.25 4.56
N PRO A 91 2.77 28.24 5.91
CA PRO A 91 4.08 28.03 6.53
C PRO A 91 4.75 26.75 6.02
N ALA A 92 6.07 26.79 5.79
CA ALA A 92 6.82 25.65 5.26
C ALA A 92 6.90 24.45 6.22
N ASP A 93 6.66 24.68 7.51
CA ASP A 93 6.57 23.68 8.57
C ASP A 93 5.15 23.14 8.77
N ALA A 94 4.17 23.61 7.98
CA ALA A 94 2.83 23.04 7.98
C ALA A 94 2.92 21.58 7.52
N ASN A 95 2.47 20.68 8.40
CA ASN A 95 2.48 19.26 8.12
C ASN A 95 1.33 18.90 7.17
N ASN A 96 1.60 18.96 5.88
CA ASN A 96 0.71 18.57 4.78
C ASN A 96 1.39 17.45 4.00
N LEU A 97 1.04 16.19 4.27
CA LEU A 97 1.65 15.07 3.56
C LEU A 97 0.65 13.95 3.28
N ILE A 98 0.88 13.27 2.17
CA ILE A 98 0.23 12.00 1.82
C ILE A 98 1.29 10.91 1.99
N ARG A 99 0.96 9.85 2.72
CA ARG A 99 1.90 8.78 3.04
C ARG A 99 1.30 7.43 2.71
N LEU A 100 2.14 6.55 2.17
CA LEU A 100 1.84 5.14 2.05
C LEU A 100 2.95 4.31 2.67
N PHE A 101 2.59 3.34 3.50
CA PHE A 101 3.57 2.50 4.18
C PHE A 101 3.07 1.07 4.38
N TYR A 102 4.03 0.14 4.48
CA TYR A 102 3.77 -1.23 4.85
C TYR A 102 3.60 -1.37 6.37
N ASN A 103 2.47 -1.94 6.78
CA ASN A 103 2.20 -2.31 8.17
C ASN A 103 2.51 -3.81 8.39
N ALA A 104 3.59 -4.07 9.11
CA ALA A 104 4.05 -5.43 9.45
C ALA A 104 3.28 -6.07 10.62
N GLU A 105 2.55 -5.26 11.39
CA GLU A 105 1.77 -5.71 12.56
C GLU A 105 0.42 -6.32 12.17
N ALA A 106 -0.01 -6.10 10.92
CA ALA A 106 -1.24 -6.69 10.41
C ALA A 106 -1.13 -8.22 10.28
N GLU A 107 -2.27 -8.88 10.46
CA GLU A 107 -2.39 -10.34 10.28
C GLU A 107 -2.06 -10.76 8.84
N GLY A 108 -1.57 -12.00 8.67
CA GLY A 108 -1.24 -12.56 7.36
C GLY A 108 0.06 -12.01 6.78
N ASP A 109 0.02 -11.57 5.51
CA ASP A 109 1.18 -11.12 4.73
C ASP A 109 1.52 -9.63 5.01
N GLY A 110 0.68 -8.95 5.78
CA GLY A 110 0.73 -7.53 6.08
C GLY A 110 -0.30 -6.73 5.26
N GLU A 111 -0.29 -5.42 5.44
CA GLU A 111 -1.15 -4.51 4.69
C GLU A 111 -0.41 -3.22 4.33
N VAL A 112 -0.89 -2.51 3.33
CA VAL A 112 -0.45 -1.15 3.01
C VAL A 112 -1.52 -0.20 3.50
N ILE A 113 -1.11 0.83 4.24
CA ILE A 113 -1.98 1.90 4.69
C ILE A 113 -1.61 3.15 3.91
N ALA A 114 -2.63 3.86 3.41
CA ALA A 114 -2.49 5.18 2.83
C ALA A 114 -3.20 6.18 3.74
N GLU A 115 -2.53 7.29 4.05
CA GLU A 115 -3.02 8.31 4.96
C GLU A 115 -2.66 9.71 4.47
N VAL A 116 -3.45 10.69 4.89
CA VAL A 116 -3.15 12.12 4.74
C VAL A 116 -3.02 12.75 6.11
N ASN A 117 -1.99 13.56 6.31
CA ASN A 117 -1.79 14.37 7.50
C ASN A 117 -1.91 15.85 7.11
N VAL A 118 -2.79 16.57 7.80
CA VAL A 118 -3.00 18.01 7.61
C VAL A 118 -3.01 18.68 8.98
N HIS A 119 -2.04 19.55 9.25
CA HIS A 119 -1.94 20.29 10.52
C HIS A 119 -2.08 19.40 11.77
N GLN A 120 -1.46 18.21 11.77
CA GLN A 120 -1.49 17.19 12.85
C GLN A 120 -2.76 16.31 12.90
N THR A 121 -3.72 16.51 12.01
CA THR A 121 -4.85 15.59 11.87
C THR A 121 -4.51 14.51 10.87
N LEU A 122 -4.40 13.28 11.36
CA LEU A 122 -4.14 12.09 10.54
C LEU A 122 -5.45 11.44 10.13
N THR A 123 -5.64 11.24 8.82
CA THR A 123 -6.81 10.57 8.26
C THR A 123 -6.36 9.40 7.39
N GLU A 124 -6.81 8.18 7.71
CA GLU A 124 -6.64 7.01 6.83
C GLU A 124 -7.48 7.24 5.56
N LEU A 125 -6.83 7.24 4.41
CA LEU A 125 -7.48 7.33 3.10
C LEU A 125 -8.02 5.97 2.70
N THR A 126 -7.19 4.93 2.85
CA THR A 126 -7.54 3.56 2.49
C THR A 126 -6.50 2.56 2.98
N ARG A 127 -6.84 1.27 2.85
CA ARG A 127 -6.02 0.15 3.28
C ARG A 127 -6.09 -0.99 2.28
N PHE A 128 -4.91 -1.50 1.91
CA PHE A 128 -4.76 -2.59 0.94
C PHE A 128 -4.15 -3.83 1.59
N ARG A 129 -4.99 -4.85 1.76
CA ARG A 129 -4.54 -6.23 2.06
C ARG A 129 -4.20 -7.03 0.80
N VAL A 130 -4.57 -6.50 -0.37
CA VAL A 130 -4.34 -7.12 -1.67
C VAL A 130 -3.75 -6.07 -2.60
N LEU A 131 -2.47 -6.21 -2.91
CA LEU A 131 -1.70 -5.23 -3.69
C LEU A 131 -2.20 -5.04 -5.13
N SER A 132 -2.85 -6.05 -5.72
CA SER A 132 -3.42 -5.93 -7.07
C SER A 132 -4.58 -4.93 -7.17
N ARG A 133 -5.10 -4.44 -6.04
CA ARG A 133 -6.09 -3.35 -5.99
C ARG A 133 -5.46 -1.97 -6.12
N ILE A 134 -4.15 -1.88 -5.96
CA ILE A 134 -3.39 -0.65 -6.15
C ILE A 134 -3.09 -0.52 -7.64
N THR A 135 -3.99 0.15 -8.34
CA THR A 135 -3.82 0.50 -9.76
C THR A 135 -3.42 1.97 -9.89
N GLN A 136 -2.96 2.36 -11.08
CA GLN A 136 -2.65 3.76 -11.37
C GLN A 136 -3.87 4.68 -11.16
N GLU A 137 -5.04 4.28 -11.66
CA GLU A 137 -6.28 5.03 -11.48
C GLU A 137 -6.66 5.22 -10.01
N VAL A 138 -6.56 4.16 -9.20
CA VAL A 138 -6.83 4.23 -7.75
C VAL A 138 -5.83 5.15 -7.05
N ALA A 139 -4.54 5.07 -7.41
CA ALA A 139 -3.52 5.94 -6.86
C ALA A 139 -3.77 7.41 -7.21
N GLU A 140 -4.06 7.72 -8.47
CA GLU A 140 -4.35 9.08 -8.93
C GLU A 140 -5.56 9.68 -8.22
N GLN A 141 -6.71 8.98 -8.22
CA GLN A 141 -7.93 9.48 -7.56
C GLN A 141 -7.71 9.72 -6.07
N MET A 142 -7.11 8.75 -5.37
CA MET A 142 -6.81 8.88 -3.93
C MET A 142 -5.90 10.08 -3.64
N CYS A 143 -4.90 10.34 -4.49
CA CYS A 143 -4.01 11.48 -4.30
C CYS A 143 -4.72 12.81 -4.59
N VAL A 144 -5.57 12.87 -5.61
CA VAL A 144 -6.37 14.07 -5.92
C VAL A 144 -7.31 14.40 -4.76
N ASP A 145 -8.04 13.41 -4.23
CA ASP A 145 -8.94 13.61 -3.08
C ASP A 145 -8.19 14.11 -1.85
N ALA A 146 -7.00 13.55 -1.59
CA ALA A 146 -6.16 13.96 -0.46
C ALA A 146 -5.60 15.39 -0.64
N ILE A 147 -5.23 15.77 -1.87
CA ILE A 147 -4.80 17.13 -2.18
C ILE A 147 -5.96 18.10 -2.01
N GLU A 148 -7.16 17.78 -2.52
CA GLU A 148 -8.35 18.59 -2.32
C GLU A 148 -8.60 18.83 -0.83
N HIS A 149 -8.49 17.79 -0.01
CA HIS A 149 -8.61 17.90 1.45
C HIS A 149 -7.56 18.85 2.05
N ILE A 150 -6.29 18.72 1.65
CA ILE A 150 -5.20 19.62 2.11
C ILE A 150 -5.53 21.07 1.77
N PHE A 151 -5.95 21.37 0.53
CA PHE A 151 -6.33 22.73 0.13
C PHE A 151 -7.55 23.23 0.91
N ALA A 152 -8.59 22.42 1.07
CA ALA A 152 -9.83 22.81 1.74
C ALA A 152 -9.62 23.15 3.22
N VAL A 153 -8.64 22.53 3.89
CA VAL A 153 -8.28 22.84 5.27
C VAL A 153 -7.42 24.10 5.35
N ASN A 154 -6.47 24.30 4.43
CA ASN A 154 -5.56 25.44 4.43
C ASN A 154 -6.18 26.74 3.90
N ALA A 155 -7.30 26.67 3.18
CA ALA A 155 -8.01 27.84 2.65
C ALA A 155 -8.96 28.50 3.67
N ARG A 156 -8.97 28.04 4.93
CA ARG A 156 -9.80 28.57 6.03
C ARG A 156 -9.04 29.61 6.83
#